data_AF-A0A1Y3QT15-F1
#
_entry.id   AF-A0A1Y3QT15-F1
#
_cell.length_a   1.000
_cell.length_b   1.000
_cell.length_c   1.000
_cell.angle_alpha   90.00
_cell.angle_beta   90.00
_cell.angle_gamma   90.00
#
_symmetry.space_group_name_H-M   'P 1'
#
loop_
_entity.id
_entity.type
_entity.pdbx_description
1 polymer ?
#
loop_
_entity_poly.entity_id
_entity_poly.type
_entity_poly.pdbx_seq_one_letter_code
_entity_poly.pdbx_strand_id
1 'polypeptide(L)'
;MRTERTGRRWLALATVVLGLLVVQVAGLAHVPIFGVRPELLLVFVLGVALQWGAGPGLALGLVTGFLADLIGGYLVGLSAVSYAAAGCAAGFIGERLYPDRGLVVLAIVAGGTVVSQVVYVAGASAFGLPWPPMDGLVKVTLTLAAYHLLLVPVVYPICRWAGGVFVARSGDAGLEA
;
A
#
# COMPACT_ATOMS: atom_id res chain seq x y z
N MET A 1 -25.39 -10.39 -16.86
CA MET A 1 -25.28 -8.94 -16.56
C MET A 1 -24.48 -8.58 -15.29
N ARG A 2 -24.05 -9.53 -14.43
CA ARG A 2 -23.21 -9.24 -13.24
C ARG A 2 -21.70 -9.02 -13.55
N THR A 3 -21.20 -9.55 -14.66
CA THR A 3 -19.77 -9.60 -15.00
C THR A 3 -19.20 -8.26 -15.47
N GLU A 4 -19.96 -7.45 -16.19
CA GLU A 4 -19.49 -6.16 -16.71
C GLU A 4 -19.23 -5.11 -15.62
N ARG A 5 -19.93 -5.21 -14.47
CA ARG A 5 -19.79 -4.26 -13.36
C ARG A 5 -18.54 -4.49 -12.51
N THR A 6 -18.07 -5.74 -12.44
CA THR A 6 -16.82 -6.09 -11.77
C THR A 6 -15.60 -5.66 -12.59
N GLY A 7 -15.65 -5.80 -13.93
CA GLY A 7 -14.54 -5.41 -14.81
C GLY A 7 -14.17 -3.93 -14.69
N ARG A 8 -15.17 -3.04 -14.68
CA ARG A 8 -14.94 -1.58 -14.58
C ARG A 8 -14.27 -1.14 -13.26
N ARG A 9 -14.49 -1.91 -12.18
CA ARG A 9 -13.89 -1.70 -10.86
C ARG A 9 -12.40 -2.04 -10.85
N TRP A 10 -12.05 -3.18 -11.43
CA TRP A 10 -10.65 -3.58 -11.63
C TRP A 10 -9.92 -2.64 -12.59
N LEU A 11 -10.59 -2.14 -13.63
CA LEU A 11 -10.01 -1.15 -14.53
C LEU A 11 -9.70 0.16 -13.82
N ALA A 12 -10.58 0.65 -12.94
CA ALA A 12 -10.32 1.86 -12.15
C ALA A 12 -9.12 1.68 -11.21
N LEU A 13 -9.06 0.55 -10.48
CA LEU A 13 -7.92 0.22 -9.62
C LEU A 13 -6.62 0.10 -10.43
N ALA A 14 -6.65 -0.61 -11.55
CA ALA A 14 -5.51 -0.75 -12.44
C ALA A 14 -5.04 0.62 -12.94
N THR A 15 -5.96 1.51 -13.32
CA THR A 15 -5.63 2.87 -13.77
C THR A 15 -4.98 3.69 -12.66
N VAL A 16 -5.50 3.63 -11.43
CA VAL A 16 -4.92 4.33 -10.27
C VAL A 16 -3.53 3.77 -9.93
N VAL A 17 -3.39 2.44 -9.88
CA VAL A 17 -2.11 1.77 -9.65
C VAL A 17 -1.10 2.17 -10.72
N LEU A 18 -1.49 2.17 -11.99
CA LEU A 18 -0.61 2.51 -13.10
C LEU A 18 -0.21 3.99 -13.08
N GLY A 19 -1.14 4.89 -12.72
CA GLY A 19 -0.85 6.30 -12.49
C GLY A 19 0.13 6.53 -11.33
N LEU A 20 -0.10 5.87 -10.19
CA LEU A 20 0.82 5.93 -9.04
C LEU A 20 2.20 5.38 -9.37
N LEU A 21 2.24 4.29 -10.14
CA LEU A 21 3.47 3.68 -10.64
C LEU A 21 4.25 4.63 -11.53
N VAL A 22 3.58 5.32 -12.48
CA VAL A 22 4.20 6.35 -13.32
C VAL A 22 4.75 7.49 -12.46
N VAL A 23 4.00 7.98 -11.47
CA VAL A 23 4.47 9.05 -10.56
C VAL A 23 5.67 8.58 -9.74
N GLN A 24 5.65 7.34 -9.23
CA GLN A 24 6.74 6.76 -8.47
C GLN A 24 8.02 6.63 -9.31
N VAL A 25 7.91 6.18 -10.56
CA VAL A 25 9.04 5.98 -11.47
C VAL A 25 9.55 7.29 -12.07
N ALA A 26 8.65 8.18 -12.50
CA ALA A 26 9.04 9.43 -13.17
C ALA A 26 9.48 10.51 -12.17
N GLY A 27 8.76 10.67 -11.05
CA GLY A 27 8.99 11.74 -10.08
C GLY A 27 9.91 11.33 -8.93
N LEU A 28 9.61 10.22 -8.26
CA LEU A 28 10.28 9.87 -7.00
C LEU A 28 11.59 9.09 -7.19
N ALA A 29 11.76 8.36 -8.30
CA ALA A 29 13.00 7.63 -8.55
C ALA A 29 14.23 8.56 -8.71
N HIS A 30 14.02 9.80 -9.15
CA HIS A 30 15.07 10.78 -9.41
C HIS A 30 15.33 11.74 -8.23
N VAL A 31 14.51 11.70 -7.17
CA VAL A 31 14.66 12.55 -5.98
C VAL A 31 14.77 11.67 -4.74
N PRO A 32 15.95 11.06 -4.47
CA PRO A 32 16.19 10.36 -3.21
C PRO A 32 16.25 11.39 -2.07
N ILE A 33 15.11 11.69 -1.46
CA ILE A 33 15.05 12.62 -0.34
C ILE A 33 15.68 11.93 0.87
N PHE A 34 16.78 12.47 1.40
CA PHE A 34 17.61 11.86 2.45
C PHE A 34 18.13 10.43 2.14
N GLY A 35 18.30 10.10 0.85
CA GLY A 35 18.84 8.80 0.42
C GLY A 35 17.86 7.63 0.48
N VAL A 36 16.58 7.89 0.79
CA VAL A 36 15.51 6.89 0.91
C VAL A 36 14.45 7.15 -0.15
N ARG A 37 13.97 6.10 -0.82
CA ARG A 37 12.94 6.19 -1.86
C ARG A 37 11.55 5.97 -1.22
N PRO A 38 10.62 6.94 -1.31
CA PRO A 38 9.27 6.75 -0.81
C PRO A 38 8.50 5.74 -1.66
N GLU A 39 7.67 4.93 -1.02
CA GLU A 39 6.89 3.87 -1.66
C GLU A 39 5.40 4.25 -1.74
N LEU A 40 5.03 4.99 -2.79
CA LEU A 40 3.66 5.45 -3.02
C LEU A 40 2.67 4.28 -3.11
N LEU A 41 3.08 3.18 -3.75
CA LEU A 41 2.27 1.98 -3.91
C LEU A 41 1.94 1.34 -2.56
N LEU A 42 2.88 1.31 -1.61
CA LEU A 42 2.63 0.78 -0.26
C LEU A 42 1.57 1.60 0.47
N VAL A 43 1.68 2.93 0.45
CA VAL A 43 0.67 3.81 1.10
C VAL A 43 -0.72 3.59 0.50
N PHE A 44 -0.80 3.41 -0.81
CA PHE A 44 -2.06 3.10 -1.50
C PHE A 44 -2.63 1.75 -1.06
N VAL A 45 -1.80 0.70 -1.01
CA VAL A 45 -2.21 -0.65 -0.54
C VAL A 45 -2.76 -0.58 0.87
N LEU A 46 -2.08 0.11 1.79
CA LEU A 46 -2.53 0.27 3.18
C LEU A 46 -3.86 1.02 3.25
N GLY A 47 -4.05 2.07 2.45
CA GLY A 47 -5.31 2.81 2.39
C GLY A 47 -6.48 2.02 1.81
N VAL A 48 -6.23 1.12 0.85
CA VAL A 48 -7.27 0.22 0.32
C VAL A 48 -7.57 -0.91 1.31
N ALA A 49 -6.53 -1.51 1.90
CA ALA A 49 -6.67 -2.55 2.91
C ALA A 49 -7.49 -2.08 4.10
N LEU A 50 -7.25 -0.86 4.57
CA LEU A 50 -7.99 -0.26 5.69
C LEU A 50 -9.51 -0.15 5.41
N GLN A 51 -9.89 0.08 4.15
CA GLN A 51 -11.30 0.26 3.77
C GLN A 51 -11.98 -1.06 3.42
N TRP A 52 -11.25 -2.00 2.83
CA TRP A 52 -11.83 -3.21 2.21
C TRP A 52 -11.43 -4.52 2.89
N GLY A 53 -10.60 -4.44 3.92
CA GLY A 53 -10.20 -5.58 4.73
C GLY A 53 -8.94 -6.29 4.25
N ALA A 54 -8.59 -7.37 4.96
CA ALA A 54 -7.31 -8.07 4.81
C ALA A 54 -7.14 -8.74 3.44
N GLY A 55 -8.20 -9.35 2.89
CA GLY A 55 -8.16 -10.08 1.62
C GLY A 55 -7.77 -9.19 0.42
N PRO A 56 -8.49 -8.08 0.17
CA PRO A 56 -8.12 -7.11 -0.86
C PRO A 56 -6.74 -6.49 -0.62
N GLY A 57 -6.38 -6.19 0.63
CA GLY A 57 -5.05 -5.68 0.99
C GLY A 57 -3.91 -6.63 0.62
N LEU A 58 -4.08 -7.93 0.89
CA LEU A 58 -3.12 -8.97 0.52
C LEU A 58 -2.96 -9.07 -1.01
N ALA A 59 -4.07 -9.15 -1.75
CA ALA A 59 -4.05 -9.29 -3.20
C ALA A 59 -3.44 -8.07 -3.90
N LEU A 60 -3.85 -6.86 -3.52
CA LEU A 60 -3.29 -5.62 -4.05
C LEU A 60 -1.82 -5.46 -3.68
N GLY A 61 -1.45 -5.77 -2.43
CA GLY A 61 -0.05 -5.73 -1.99
C GLY A 61 0.84 -6.65 -2.80
N LEU A 62 0.38 -7.89 -3.04
CA LEU A 62 1.13 -8.86 -3.83
C LEU A 62 1.33 -8.40 -5.28
N VAL A 63 0.26 -7.93 -5.94
CA VAL A 63 0.33 -7.47 -7.34
C VAL A 63 1.19 -6.21 -7.45
N THR A 64 0.94 -5.19 -6.64
CA THR A 64 1.67 -3.91 -6.72
C THR A 64 3.13 -4.05 -6.29
N GLY A 65 3.42 -4.85 -5.27
CA GLY A 65 4.79 -5.14 -4.86
C GLY A 65 5.54 -5.95 -5.91
N PHE A 66 4.88 -6.89 -6.59
CA PHE A 66 5.49 -7.59 -7.74
C PHE A 66 5.79 -6.64 -8.90
N LEU A 67 4.88 -5.71 -9.21
CA LEU A 67 5.13 -4.65 -10.20
C LEU A 67 6.30 -3.76 -9.79
N ALA A 68 6.39 -3.39 -8.51
CA ALA A 68 7.49 -2.59 -7.99
C ALA A 68 8.84 -3.34 -8.13
N ASP A 69 8.86 -4.64 -7.85
CA ASP A 69 10.03 -5.49 -8.01
C ASP A 69 10.50 -5.59 -9.46
N LEU A 70 9.57 -5.73 -10.41
CA LEU A 70 9.89 -5.79 -11.86
C LEU A 70 10.55 -4.52 -12.37
N ILE A 71 10.25 -3.38 -11.75
CA ILE A 71 10.82 -2.07 -12.12
C ILE A 71 12.12 -1.82 -11.38
N GLY A 72 12.19 -2.20 -10.10
CA GLY A 72 13.36 -2.01 -9.24
C GLY A 72 14.54 -2.94 -9.59
N GLY A 73 14.27 -4.12 -10.13
CA GLY A 73 15.27 -5.03 -10.73
C GLY A 73 16.21 -5.74 -9.75
N TYR A 74 15.97 -5.66 -8.44
CA TYR A 74 16.86 -6.24 -7.41
C TYR A 74 16.46 -7.67 -7.01
N LEU A 75 15.42 -7.82 -6.18
CA LEU A 75 14.97 -9.10 -5.66
C LEU A 75 13.49 -9.30 -6.00
N VAL A 76 13.23 -10.03 -7.08
CA VAL A 76 11.86 -10.25 -7.57
C VAL A 76 11.03 -11.06 -6.56
N GLY A 77 9.90 -10.51 -6.13
CA GLY A 77 8.97 -11.11 -5.18
C GLY A 77 9.15 -10.63 -3.74
N LEU A 78 10.25 -9.95 -3.40
CA LEU A 78 10.48 -9.50 -2.03
C LEU A 78 9.56 -8.34 -1.64
N SER A 79 9.37 -7.36 -2.52
CA SER A 79 8.41 -6.28 -2.28
C SER A 79 6.98 -6.80 -2.36
N ALA A 80 6.71 -7.79 -3.22
CA ALA A 80 5.41 -8.46 -3.29
C ALA A 80 4.99 -9.05 -1.94
N VAL A 81 5.87 -9.81 -1.29
CA VAL A 81 5.61 -10.40 0.04
C VAL A 81 5.51 -9.31 1.11
N SER A 82 6.39 -8.31 1.06
CA SER A 82 6.44 -7.22 2.05
C SER A 82 5.19 -6.35 2.02
N TYR A 83 4.67 -6.04 0.83
CA TYR A 83 3.46 -5.24 0.66
C TYR A 83 2.21 -6.07 0.97
N ALA A 84 2.19 -7.34 0.59
CA ALA A 84 1.09 -8.25 0.92
C ALA A 84 0.95 -8.44 2.44
N ALA A 85 2.06 -8.62 3.16
CA ALA A 85 2.06 -8.74 4.62
C ALA A 85 1.57 -7.45 5.29
N ALA A 86 2.08 -6.30 4.86
CA ALA A 86 1.67 -5.00 5.40
C ALA A 86 0.19 -4.69 5.11
N GLY A 87 -0.28 -4.94 3.88
CA GLY A 87 -1.68 -4.79 3.49
C GLY A 87 -2.61 -5.72 4.25
N CYS A 88 -2.25 -7.00 4.41
CA CYS A 88 -3.03 -7.96 5.19
C CYS A 88 -3.16 -7.51 6.66
N ALA A 89 -2.03 -7.13 7.29
CA ALA A 89 -2.03 -6.64 8.67
C ALA A 89 -2.87 -5.37 8.83
N ALA A 90 -2.73 -4.41 7.93
CA ALA A 90 -3.50 -3.17 7.94
C ALA A 90 -5.00 -3.41 7.78
N GLY A 91 -5.40 -4.31 6.87
CA GLY A 91 -6.80 -4.66 6.68
C GLY A 91 -7.41 -5.37 7.87
N PHE A 92 -6.67 -6.31 8.48
CA PHE A 92 -7.14 -7.02 9.67
C PHE A 92 -7.34 -6.10 10.88
N ILE A 93 -6.45 -5.12 11.06
CA ILE A 93 -6.57 -4.12 12.11
C ILE A 93 -7.69 -3.11 11.76
N GLY A 94 -7.81 -2.74 10.48
CA GLY A 94 -8.84 -1.85 9.96
C GLY A 94 -10.26 -2.36 10.15
N GLU A 95 -10.48 -3.67 10.06
CA GLU A 95 -11.79 -4.27 10.35
C GLU A 95 -12.21 -4.10 11.82
N ARG A 96 -11.25 -3.87 12.73
CA ARG A 96 -11.48 -3.69 14.18
C ARG A 96 -11.47 -2.23 14.62
N LEU A 97 -10.97 -1.32 13.80
CA LEU A 97 -10.81 0.10 14.12
C LEU A 97 -11.61 0.97 13.14
N TYR A 98 -12.39 1.92 13.65
CA TYR A 98 -13.15 2.84 12.80
C TYR A 98 -12.22 3.73 11.95
N PRO A 99 -12.21 3.61 10.61
CA PRO A 99 -11.30 4.34 9.74
C PRO A 99 -11.60 5.84 9.59
N ASP A 100 -12.74 6.33 10.11
CA ASP A 100 -13.14 7.74 10.03
C ASP A 100 -12.24 8.68 10.84
N ARG A 101 -11.42 8.13 11.76
CA ARG A 101 -10.44 8.92 12.49
C ARG A 101 -9.15 8.98 11.69
N GLY A 102 -8.75 10.17 11.23
CA GLY A 102 -7.47 10.40 10.55
C GLY A 102 -6.26 9.85 11.31
N LEU A 103 -6.31 9.81 12.65
CA LEU A 103 -5.28 9.20 13.50
C LEU A 103 -5.11 7.69 13.25
N VAL A 104 -6.20 6.95 12.97
CA VAL A 104 -6.14 5.51 12.66
C VAL A 104 -5.42 5.30 11.34
N VAL A 105 -5.72 6.12 10.33
CA VAL A 105 -5.04 6.08 9.02
C VAL A 105 -3.54 6.31 9.19
N LEU A 106 -3.15 7.35 9.95
CA LEU A 106 -1.73 7.66 10.20
C LEU A 106 -1.03 6.52 10.95
N ALA A 107 -1.66 5.96 11.99
CA ALA A 107 -1.11 4.85 12.75
C ALA A 107 -0.92 3.59 11.90
N ILE A 108 -1.89 3.29 11.02
CA ILE A 108 -1.83 2.13 10.12
C ILE A 108 -0.77 2.32 9.05
N VAL A 109 -0.61 3.53 8.51
CA VAL A 109 0.44 3.80 7.52
C VAL A 109 1.81 3.70 8.15
N ALA A 110 2.02 4.27 9.34
CA ALA A 110 3.28 4.14 10.07
C ALA A 110 3.57 2.67 10.42
N GLY A 111 2.62 1.97 11.04
CA GLY A 111 2.77 0.56 11.43
C GLY A 111 2.97 -0.37 10.24
N GLY A 112 2.19 -0.18 9.16
CA GLY A 112 2.31 -0.95 7.93
C GLY A 112 3.66 -0.74 7.24
N THR A 113 4.22 0.47 7.31
CA THR A 113 5.58 0.75 6.81
C THR A 113 6.63 -0.03 7.58
N VAL A 114 6.52 -0.07 8.92
CA VAL A 114 7.43 -0.85 9.78
C VAL A 114 7.31 -2.34 9.45
N VAL A 115 6.09 -2.87 9.36
CA VAL A 115 5.85 -4.28 8.99
C VAL A 115 6.48 -4.60 7.64
N SER A 116 6.27 -3.76 6.64
CA SER A 116 6.83 -3.98 5.30
C SER A 116 8.36 -3.98 5.32
N GLN A 117 8.98 -3.03 6.02
CA GLN A 117 10.44 -2.96 6.15
C GLN A 117 11.04 -4.17 6.88
N VAL A 118 10.41 -4.61 7.97
CA VAL A 118 10.85 -5.80 8.70
C VAL A 118 10.78 -7.04 7.81
N VAL A 119 9.68 -7.22 7.08
CA VAL A 119 9.51 -8.36 6.16
C VAL A 119 10.52 -8.28 5.00
N TYR A 120 10.76 -7.09 4.46
CA TYR A 120 11.72 -6.86 3.39
C TYR A 120 13.14 -7.21 3.83
N VAL A 121 13.59 -6.71 4.97
CA VAL A 121 14.94 -6.98 5.51
C VAL A 121 15.11 -8.45 5.87
N ALA A 122 14.10 -9.05 6.50
CA ALA A 122 14.11 -10.47 6.81
C ALA A 122 14.23 -11.32 5.55
N GLY A 123 13.42 -11.02 4.52
CA GLY A 123 13.50 -11.73 3.24
C GLY A 123 14.82 -11.48 2.51
N ALA A 124 15.33 -10.25 2.48
CA ALA A 124 16.65 -9.95 1.90
C ALA A 124 17.77 -10.77 2.56
N SER A 125 17.70 -10.97 3.88
CA SER A 125 18.67 -11.81 4.58
C SER A 125 18.60 -13.29 4.21
N ALA A 126 17.42 -13.79 3.86
CA ALA A 126 17.26 -15.16 3.35
C ALA A 126 17.91 -15.35 1.97
N PHE A 127 18.07 -14.27 1.20
CA PHE A 127 18.83 -14.25 -0.05
C PHE A 127 20.34 -14.02 0.15
N GLY A 128 20.82 -14.00 1.40
CA GLY A 128 22.24 -13.87 1.73
C GLY A 128 22.75 -12.42 1.80
N LEU A 129 21.87 -11.41 1.79
CA LEU A 129 22.30 -10.04 2.05
C LEU A 129 22.63 -9.85 3.53
N PRO A 130 23.73 -9.14 3.86
CA PRO A 130 24.09 -8.87 5.24
C PRO A 130 23.03 -8.00 5.90
N TRP A 131 22.79 -8.24 7.18
CA TRP A 131 21.91 -7.39 7.97
C TRP A 131 22.51 -5.98 8.08
N PRO A 132 21.80 -4.94 7.66
CA PRO A 132 22.25 -3.57 7.85
C PRO A 132 22.36 -3.23 9.34
N PRO A 133 23.26 -2.30 9.71
CA PRO A 133 23.40 -1.86 11.10
C PRO A 133 22.08 -1.31 11.62
N MET A 134 21.79 -1.57 12.91
CA MET A 134 20.52 -1.20 13.55
C MET A 134 20.23 0.31 13.46
N ASP A 135 21.26 1.14 13.60
CA ASP A 135 21.13 2.60 13.46
C ASP A 135 20.69 3.01 12.05
N GLY A 136 21.20 2.30 11.03
CA GLY A 136 20.79 2.47 9.64
C GLY A 136 19.34 2.05 9.42
N LEU A 137 18.93 0.90 9.95
CA LEU A 137 17.56 0.40 9.87
C LEU A 137 16.55 1.35 10.51
N VAL A 138 16.83 1.82 11.73
CA VAL A 138 15.94 2.74 12.44
C VAL A 138 15.84 4.06 11.68
N LYS A 139 16.97 4.62 11.23
CA LYS A 139 16.98 5.87 10.46
C LYS A 139 16.20 5.74 9.16
N VAL A 140 16.41 4.67 8.40
CA VAL A 140 15.70 4.42 7.14
C VAL A 140 14.20 4.26 7.41
N THR A 141 13.83 3.38 8.33
CA THR A 141 12.42 3.11 8.66
C THR A 141 11.69 4.37 9.14
N LEU A 142 12.32 5.16 10.00
CA LEU A 142 11.73 6.39 10.52
C LEU A 142 11.57 7.45 9.42
N THR A 143 12.57 7.60 8.55
CA THR A 143 12.53 8.52 7.40
C THR A 143 11.42 8.12 6.42
N LEU A 144 11.31 6.82 6.15
CA LEU A 144 10.32 6.25 5.23
C LEU A 144 8.90 6.38 5.80
N ALA A 145 8.72 6.11 7.09
CA ALA A 145 7.46 6.36 7.80
C ALA A 145 7.08 7.84 7.78
N ALA A 146 8.03 8.75 8.00
CA ALA A 146 7.77 10.20 7.94
C ALA A 146 7.30 10.62 6.54
N TYR A 147 7.92 10.11 5.46
CA TYR A 147 7.44 10.36 4.11
C TYR A 147 6.06 9.78 3.85
N HIS A 148 5.82 8.54 4.27
CA HIS A 148 4.52 7.91 4.08
C HIS A 148 3.41 8.66 4.81
N LEU A 149 3.68 9.15 6.03
CA LEU A 149 2.77 10.02 6.79
C LEU A 149 2.49 11.34 6.05
N LEU A 150 3.50 11.94 5.43
CA LEU A 150 3.32 13.15 4.61
C LEU A 150 2.49 12.88 3.34
N LEU A 151 2.59 11.67 2.79
CA LEU A 151 1.83 11.25 1.61
C LEU A 151 0.37 10.90 1.93
N VAL A 152 0.03 10.53 3.17
CA VAL A 152 -1.35 10.20 3.59
C VAL A 152 -2.39 11.24 3.18
N PRO A 153 -2.25 12.55 3.47
CA PRO A 153 -3.26 13.54 3.09
C PRO A 153 -3.51 13.64 1.58
N VAL A 154 -2.55 13.22 0.75
CA VAL A 154 -2.68 13.20 -0.72
C VAL A 154 -3.24 11.86 -1.21
N VAL A 155 -2.75 10.74 -0.68
CA VAL A 155 -3.12 9.39 -1.14
C VAL A 155 -4.46 8.94 -0.57
N TYR A 156 -4.75 9.24 0.70
CA TYR A 156 -6.00 8.85 1.34
C TYR A 156 -7.26 9.37 0.63
N PRO A 157 -7.35 10.63 0.14
CA PRO A 157 -8.50 11.06 -0.62
C PRO A 157 -8.63 10.37 -1.99
N ILE A 158 -7.54 9.88 -2.56
CA ILE A 158 -7.58 9.07 -3.78
C ILE A 158 -8.11 7.67 -3.43
N CYS A 159 -7.64 7.08 -2.33
CA CYS A 159 -8.15 5.80 -1.83
C CYS A 159 -9.64 5.86 -1.48
N ARG A 160 -10.12 6.93 -0.82
CA ARG A 160 -11.54 7.10 -0.48
C ARG A 160 -12.39 7.36 -1.72
N TRP A 161 -11.85 8.05 -2.73
CA TRP A 161 -12.56 8.26 -3.99
C TRP A 161 -12.67 6.95 -4.77
N ALA A 162 -11.58 6.21 -4.85
CA ALA A 162 -11.56 4.85 -5.40
C ALA A 162 -12.53 3.93 -4.63
N GLY A 163 -12.65 4.09 -3.30
CA GLY A 163 -13.62 3.40 -2.43
C GLY A 163 -15.07 3.86 -2.62
N GLY A 164 -15.32 5.15 -2.82
CA GLY A 164 -16.65 5.75 -2.99
C GLY A 164 -17.35 5.30 -4.27
N VAL A 165 -16.60 4.96 -5.31
CA VAL A 165 -17.11 4.29 -6.52
C VAL A 165 -17.78 2.94 -6.20
N PHE A 166 -17.52 2.34 -5.03
CA PHE A 166 -18.09 1.06 -4.59
C PHE A 166 -19.24 1.19 -3.58
N VAL A 167 -19.14 2.11 -2.60
CA VAL A 167 -20.13 2.26 -1.50
C VAL A 167 -21.45 2.88 -1.96
N ALA A 168 -21.42 3.77 -2.95
CA ALA A 168 -22.61 4.50 -3.42
C ALA A 168 -23.70 3.61 -4.06
N ARG A 169 -23.60 2.27 -4.03
CA ARG A 169 -24.58 1.37 -4.66
C ARG A 169 -24.91 0.07 -3.93
N SER A 170 -24.35 -0.19 -2.74
CA SER A 170 -24.86 -1.25 -1.86
C SER A 170 -26.09 -0.81 -1.07
N GLY A 171 -26.31 0.50 -0.91
CA GLY A 171 -27.52 1.07 -0.29
C GLY A 171 -28.76 0.98 -1.19
N ASP A 172 -28.61 1.16 -2.50
CA ASP A 172 -29.74 1.11 -3.44
C ASP A 172 -30.29 -0.32 -3.64
N ALA A 173 -29.47 -1.35 -3.39
CA ALA A 173 -29.89 -2.76 -3.53
C ALA A 173 -30.65 -3.30 -2.31
N GLY A 174 -30.67 -2.57 -1.19
CA GLY A 174 -31.38 -2.95 0.04
C GLY A 174 -32.72 -2.25 0.22
N LEU A 175 -33.06 -1.28 -0.63
CA LEU A 175 -34.33 -0.53 -0.58
C LEU A 175 -35.32 -0.96 -1.67
N GLU A 176 -34.93 -1.87 -2.56
CA GLU A 176 -35.77 -2.43 -3.63
C GLU A 176 -36.09 -3.93 -3.43
N ALA A 177 -35.89 -4.46 -2.21
CA ALA A 177 -36.22 -5.85 -1.85
C ALA A 177 -37.46 -5.93 -0.96
#